data_AF-A0AAN4YQX9-F1
#
_entry.id   AF-A0AAN4YQX9-F1
#
_cell.length_a   1.000
_cell.length_b   1.000
_cell.length_c   1.000
_cell.angle_alpha   90.00
_cell.angle_beta   90.00
_cell.angle_gamma   90.00
#
_symmetry.space_group_name_H-M   'P 1'
#
loop_
_entity.id
_entity.type
_entity.pdbx_description
1 polymer ?
#
loop_
_entity_poly.entity_id
_entity_poly.type
_entity_poly.pdbx_seq_one_letter_code
_entity_poly.pdbx_strand_id
1 'polypeptide(L)'
;MSAVPCGVKPEPPYTVGWRCTAHSHEPPRPTLVTKDSCRNFAAGRLEKAQLSPVERCLKYPPLPGLDKPHKVDLEIIEVEKVGDNHNS
;
A
#
# COMPACT_ATOMS: atom_id res chain seq x y z
N MET A 1 -23.09 -21.55 -13.50
CA MET A 1 -21.87 -21.31 -12.70
C MET A 1 -20.85 -20.66 -13.64
N SER A 2 -20.75 -19.34 -13.62
CA SER A 2 -19.77 -18.64 -14.47
C SER A 2 -18.44 -18.64 -13.75
N ALA A 3 -17.42 -19.23 -14.36
CA ALA A 3 -16.05 -19.11 -13.90
C ALA A 3 -15.66 -17.62 -13.89
N VAL A 4 -15.19 -17.12 -12.75
CA VAL A 4 -14.46 -15.86 -12.71
C VAL A 4 -13.18 -16.11 -13.49
N PRO A 5 -12.92 -15.40 -14.61
CA PRO A 5 -11.65 -15.55 -15.29
C PRO A 5 -10.55 -15.18 -14.28
N CYS A 6 -9.60 -16.10 -14.05
CA CYS A 6 -8.37 -15.77 -13.33
C CYS A 6 -7.81 -14.49 -13.96
N GLY A 7 -7.85 -13.42 -13.16
CA GLY A 7 -7.77 -12.06 -13.67
C GLY A 7 -6.49 -11.83 -14.46
N VAL A 8 -6.64 -11.10 -15.57
CA VAL A 8 -5.51 -10.48 -16.26
C VAL A 8 -4.70 -9.72 -15.21
N LYS A 9 -3.41 -10.02 -15.13
CA LYS A 9 -2.51 -9.31 -14.21
C LYS A 9 -2.56 -7.83 -14.60
N PRO A 10 -2.83 -6.91 -13.65
CA PRO A 10 -2.91 -5.50 -13.98
C PRO A 10 -1.57 -5.04 -14.55
N GLU A 11 -1.64 -4.17 -15.55
CA GLU A 11 -0.45 -3.52 -16.10
C GLU A 11 0.28 -2.78 -14.97
N PRO A 12 1.63 -2.84 -14.94
CA PRO A 12 2.40 -2.08 -13.98
C PRO A 12 2.01 -0.61 -14.04
N PRO A 13 1.85 0.07 -12.89
CA PRO A 13 1.41 1.46 -12.87
C PRO A 13 2.53 2.43 -13.26
N TYR A 14 3.64 1.96 -13.84
CA TYR A 14 4.83 2.76 -14.16
C TYR A 14 5.24 2.57 -15.63
N THR A 15 5.90 3.58 -16.18
CA THR A 15 6.41 3.58 -17.57
C THR A 15 7.90 3.92 -17.55
N VAL A 16 8.67 3.31 -18.44
CA VAL A 16 10.10 3.61 -18.62
C VAL A 16 10.30 5.09 -18.94
N GLY A 17 11.31 5.72 -18.34
CA GLY A 17 11.59 7.15 -18.43
C GLY A 17 10.77 8.01 -17.44
N TRP A 18 9.84 7.42 -16.67
CA TRP A 18 9.15 8.17 -15.62
C TRP A 18 10.14 8.54 -14.52
N ARG A 19 10.21 9.84 -14.22
CA ARG A 19 11.01 10.43 -13.15
C ARG A 19 10.16 10.76 -11.93
N CYS A 20 10.66 10.45 -10.73
CA CYS A 20 10.07 10.85 -9.47
C CYS A 20 11.16 11.29 -8.48
N THR A 21 10.78 12.13 -7.52
CA THR A 21 11.69 12.56 -6.46
C THR A 21 11.28 11.87 -5.16
N ALA A 22 12.19 11.08 -4.61
CA ALA A 22 12.04 10.50 -3.28
C ALA A 22 12.53 11.51 -2.24
N HIS A 23 11.73 11.69 -1.19
CA HIS A 23 12.09 12.51 -0.04
C HIS A 23 12.47 11.60 1.12
N SER A 24 13.55 11.93 1.82
CA SER A 24 13.84 11.28 3.09
C SER A 24 12.71 11.59 4.07
N HIS A 25 12.20 10.56 4.75
CA HIS A 25 11.05 10.66 5.64
C HIS A 25 11.38 10.03 6.98
N GLU A 26 11.09 10.74 8.07
CA GLU A 26 11.15 10.22 9.42
C GLU A 26 9.72 9.81 9.84
N PRO A 27 9.46 8.51 10.06
CA PRO A 27 8.13 8.07 10.45
C PRO A 27 7.74 8.64 11.83
N PRO A 28 6.45 8.81 12.10
CA PRO A 28 6.00 9.19 13.43
C PRO A 28 6.44 8.13 14.45
N ARG A 29 6.63 8.56 15.70
CA ARG A 29 6.94 7.61 16.78
C ARG A 29 5.86 6.52 16.86
N PRO A 30 6.25 5.24 17.03
CA PRO A 30 5.29 4.15 17.17
C PRO A 30 4.27 4.45 18.27
N THR A 31 3.01 4.13 18.00
CA THR A 31 1.94 4.22 19.01
C THR A 31 2.29 3.32 20.19
N LEU A 32 2.23 3.86 21.40
CA LEU A 32 2.45 3.07 22.61
C LEU A 32 1.41 1.97 22.72
N VAL A 33 1.88 0.74 22.90
CA VAL A 33 1.01 -0.41 23.12
C VAL A 33 0.54 -0.40 24.58
N THR A 34 -0.70 0.02 24.79
CA THR A 34 -1.37 -0.11 26.09
C THR A 34 -2.18 -1.40 26.13
N LYS A 35 -2.60 -1.83 27.34
CA LYS A 35 -3.54 -2.95 27.50
C LYS A 35 -4.73 -2.73 26.55
N ASP A 36 -5.08 -3.77 25.80
CA ASP A 36 -6.20 -3.79 24.84
C ASP A 36 -6.05 -2.93 23.56
N SER A 37 -4.97 -2.16 23.36
CA SER A 37 -4.80 -1.25 22.21
C SER A 37 -4.77 -1.90 20.82
N CYS A 38 -4.30 -3.15 20.69
CA CYS A 38 -4.13 -3.83 19.40
C CYS A 38 -5.15 -4.96 19.15
N ARG A 39 -6.19 -5.08 19.99
CA ARG A 39 -7.20 -6.14 19.84
C ARG A 39 -8.30 -5.70 18.89
N ASN A 40 -8.69 -6.61 18.00
CA ASN A 40 -9.80 -6.38 17.09
C ASN A 40 -11.15 -6.65 17.79
N PHE A 41 -11.66 -5.64 18.50
CA PHE A 41 -12.96 -5.69 19.18
C PHE A 41 -14.14 -5.75 18.21
N ALA A 42 -15.36 -5.93 18.75
CA ALA A 42 -16.58 -6.05 17.95
C ALA A 42 -16.77 -4.89 16.96
N ALA A 43 -16.49 -3.66 17.39
CA ALA A 43 -16.55 -2.48 16.53
C ALA A 43 -15.56 -2.55 15.34
N GLY A 44 -14.30 -2.96 15.59
CA GLY A 44 -13.30 -3.11 14.54
C GLY A 44 -13.65 -4.23 13.54
N ARG A 45 -14.29 -5.31 14.00
CA ARG A 45 -14.80 -6.37 13.10
C ARG A 45 -15.96 -5.89 12.25
N LEU A 46 -16.90 -5.14 12.83
CA LEU A 46 -18.02 -4.56 12.10
C LEU A 46 -17.54 -3.59 11.02
N GLU A 47 -16.59 -2.71 11.37
CA GLU A 47 -15.98 -1.78 10.41
C GLU A 47 -15.33 -2.53 9.24
N LYS A 48 -14.55 -3.59 9.51
CA LYS A 48 -13.93 -4.43 8.47
C LYS A 48 -14.92 -5.14 7.56
N ALA A 49 -16.13 -5.43 8.05
CA ALA A 49 -17.19 -6.05 7.25
C ALA A 49 -17.92 -5.04 6.36
N GLN A 50 -17.92 -3.76 6.74
CA GLN A 50 -18.63 -2.69 6.02
C GLN A 50 -17.75 -1.92 5.05
N LEU A 51 -16.46 -1.75 5.37
CA LEU A 51 -15.52 -0.95 4.59
C LEU A 51 -14.44 -1.83 3.97
N SER A 52 -14.18 -1.62 2.68
CA SER A 52 -13.04 -2.20 1.99
C SER A 52 -11.72 -1.72 2.60
N PRO A 53 -10.60 -2.43 2.37
CA PRO A 53 -9.29 -1.98 2.83
C PRO A 53 -8.94 -0.55 2.39
N VAL A 54 -9.29 -0.18 1.15
CA VAL A 54 -9.01 1.16 0.60
C VAL A 54 -9.83 2.23 1.33
N GLU A 55 -11.13 2.02 1.50
CA GLU A 55 -12.00 2.97 2.22
C GLU A 55 -11.55 3.16 3.66
N ARG A 56 -11.08 2.09 4.32
CA ARG A 56 -10.52 2.19 5.68
C ARG A 56 -9.25 3.01 5.72
N CYS A 57 -8.34 2.84 4.76
CA CYS A 57 -7.13 3.66 4.66
C CYS A 57 -7.44 5.14 4.39
N LEU A 58 -8.48 5.44 3.60
CA LEU A 58 -8.93 6.81 3.37
C LEU A 58 -9.57 7.43 4.63
N LYS A 59 -10.33 6.63 5.38
CA LYS A 59 -10.98 7.07 6.63
C LYS A 59 -9.97 7.27 7.76
N TYR A 60 -8.96 6.41 7.85
CA TYR A 60 -7.92 6.45 8.88
C TYR A 60 -6.53 6.41 8.21
N PRO A 61 -6.09 7.53 7.61
CA PRO A 61 -4.76 7.58 7.02
C PRO A 61 -3.69 7.36 8.09
N PRO A 62 -2.51 6.84 7.71
CA PRO A 62 -1.39 6.73 8.63
C PRO A 62 -1.05 8.10 9.22
N LEU A 63 -0.54 8.09 10.46
CA LEU A 63 -0.07 9.30 11.10
C LEU A 63 1.02 9.95 10.23
N PRO A 64 0.97 11.28 10.02
CA PRO A 64 2.00 11.95 9.24
C PRO A 64 3.33 11.90 10.01
N GLY A 65 4.40 11.52 9.32
CA GLY A 65 5.76 11.70 9.80
C GLY A 65 6.31 13.08 9.45
N LEU A 66 7.63 13.19 9.38
CA LEU A 66 8.34 14.41 9.03
C LEU A 66 9.20 14.20 7.79
N ASP A 67 8.96 15.01 6.77
CA ASP A 67 9.83 15.05 5.60
C ASP A 67 11.13 15.76 5.95
N LYS A 68 12.23 15.16 5.55
CA LYS A 68 13.58 15.71 5.67
C LYS A 68 13.96 16.42 4.38
N PRO A 69 14.88 17.41 4.45
CA PRO A 69 15.28 18.18 3.28
C PRO A 69 16.06 17.37 2.23
N HIS A 70 16.55 16.18 2.59
CA HIS A 70 17.28 15.32 1.66
C HIS A 70 16.34 14.69 0.63
N LYS A 71 16.73 14.78 -0.65
CA LYS A 71 15.98 14.28 -1.80
C LYS A 71 16.88 13.49 -2.73
N VAL A 72 16.29 12.51 -3.42
CA VAL A 72 16.94 11.72 -4.47
C VAL A 72 16.00 11.67 -5.66
N ASP A 73 16.51 12.01 -6.84
CA ASP A 73 15.77 11.85 -8.08
C ASP A 73 15.98 10.44 -8.64
N LEU A 74 14.88 9.80 -9.01
CA LEU A 74 14.84 8.43 -9.53
C LEU A 74 14.22 8.44 -10.93
N GLU A 75 14.66 7.51 -11.76
CA GLU A 75 14.10 7.25 -13.07
C GLU A 75 13.82 5.75 -13.22
N ILE A 76 12.64 5.42 -13.74
CA ILE A 76 12.29 4.05 -14.08
C ILE A 76 13.01 3.68 -15.37
N ILE A 77 14.07 2.87 -15.28
CA ILE A 77 14.87 2.45 -16.44
C ILE A 77 14.28 1.21 -17.14
N GLU A 78 13.54 0.38 -16.42
CA GLU A 78 12.98 -0.87 -16.91
C GLU A 78 11.77 -1.28 -16.05
N VAL A 79 10.81 -1.96 -16.66
CA VAL A 79 9.62 -2.49 -15.97
C VAL A 79 9.53 -3.98 -16.26
N GLU A 80 9.79 -4.79 -15.23
CA GLU A 80 9.72 -6.26 -15.35
C GLU A 80 8.38 -6.81 -14.85
N LYS A 81 7.76 -7.69 -15.64
CA LYS A 81 6.57 -8.45 -15.23
C LYS A 81 6.98 -9.83 -14.71
N VAL A 82 7.19 -9.95 -13.41
CA VAL A 82 7.51 -11.26 -12.79
C VAL A 82 6.23 -12.08 -12.56
N GLY A 83 6.13 -13.29 -13.12
CA GLY A 83 5.03 -14.24 -12.86
C GLY A 83 4.13 -14.61 -14.05
N ASP A 84 4.44 -14.16 -15.26
CA ASP A 84 3.67 -14.49 -16.48
C ASP A 84 3.92 -15.92 -16.99
N ASN A 85 4.86 -16.66 -16.37
CA ASN A 85 5.31 -17.98 -16.82
C ASN A 85 5.06 -19.07 -15.76
N HIS A 86 3.82 -19.19 -15.29
CA HIS A 86 3.40 -20.39 -14.56
C HIS A 86 3.35 -21.56 -15.55
N ASN A 87 4.41 -22.36 -15.65
CA ASN A 87 4.28 -23.72 -16.17
C ASN A 87 3.44 -24.50 -15.16
N SER A 88 2.19 -24.75 -15.52
CA SER A 88 1.34 -25.75 -14.85
C SER A 88 1.96 -27.14 -14.94
#